data_AF-A0A2E5CE40-F1
#
_entry.id   AF-A0A2E5CE40-F1
#
_cell.length_a   1.000
_cell.length_b   1.000
_cell.length_c   1.000
_cell.angle_alpha   90.00
_cell.angle_beta   90.00
_cell.angle_gamma   90.00
#
_symmetry.space_group_name_H-M   'P 1'
#
loop_
_entity.id
_entity.type
_entity.pdbx_description
1 polymer ?
#
loop_
_entity_poly.entity_id
_entity_poly.type
_entity_poly.pdbx_seq_one_letter_code
_entity_poly.pdbx_strand_id
1 'polypeptide(L)'
;MENLLLVLVIFLLLTLICVIGALVWTGHRFLKLKEQQSPPKKQPKEPMVMPAVSKPEGDVLKAIRTQLKSSVYCVDHEDMLAYGQCAISGDSYCEHCLTKQKDIKVAKKYLDLYLDSEWVEVSMIANAKISQDAVDRLVKVKRCLWEDESLPMIVQGHYKINVQSDEIEAYTVIIARKEDCDYIQSELSFMA
;
A
#
# COMPACT_ATOMS: atom_id res chain seq x y z
N MET A 1 67.49 15.01 33.08
CA MET A 1 66.24 15.55 32.49
C MET A 1 65.75 14.66 31.34
N GLU A 2 66.62 14.18 30.47
CA GLU A 2 66.25 13.32 29.33
C GLU A 2 65.63 11.97 29.74
N ASN A 3 66.17 11.28 30.76
CA ASN A 3 65.62 10.00 31.22
C ASN A 3 64.20 10.13 31.80
N LEU A 4 63.88 11.25 32.45
CA LEU A 4 62.54 11.50 32.99
C LEU A 4 61.53 11.73 31.85
N LEU A 5 61.98 12.43 30.79
CA LEU A 5 61.18 12.72 29.60
C LEU A 5 60.93 11.43 28.79
N LEU A 6 61.94 10.57 28.65
CA LEU A 6 61.83 9.26 28.02
C LEU A 6 60.85 8.33 28.75
N VAL A 7 60.90 8.29 30.09
CA VAL A 7 59.95 7.50 30.89
C VAL A 7 58.51 8.03 30.74
N LEU A 8 58.32 9.35 30.70
CA LEU A 8 57.01 9.97 30.48
C LEU A 8 56.43 9.64 29.11
N VAL A 9 57.24 9.67 28.06
CA VAL A 9 56.80 9.34 26.69
C VAL A 9 56.42 7.87 26.56
N ILE A 10 57.18 6.96 27.19
CA ILE A 10 56.85 5.52 27.20
C ILE A 10 55.53 5.28 27.94
N PHE A 11 55.33 5.96 29.07
CA PHE A 11 54.07 5.84 29.82
C PHE A 11 52.88 6.35 29.00
N LEU A 12 53.04 7.46 28.28
CA LEU A 12 51.99 8.04 27.44
C LEU A 12 51.66 7.16 26.23
N LEU A 13 52.65 6.48 25.65
CA LEU A 13 52.42 5.48 24.60
C LEU A 13 51.66 4.25 25.13
N LEU A 14 52.00 3.77 26.33
CA LEU A 14 51.30 2.64 26.95
C LEU A 14 49.84 2.98 27.27
N THR A 15 49.56 4.17 27.79
CA THR A 15 48.17 4.60 28.04
C THR A 15 47.38 4.73 26.74
N LEU A 16 47.99 5.24 25.67
CA LEU A 16 47.36 5.34 24.36
C LEU A 16 47.00 3.96 23.79
N ILE A 17 47.88 2.97 23.92
CA ILE A 17 47.62 1.58 23.49
C ILE A 17 46.47 0.97 24.30
N CYS A 18 46.43 1.20 25.62
CA CYS A 18 45.32 0.74 26.47
C CYS A 18 43.97 1.36 26.07
N VAL A 19 43.94 2.66 25.74
CA VAL A 19 42.72 3.34 25.29
C VAL A 19 42.25 2.80 23.94
N ILE A 20 43.17 2.57 22.99
CA ILE A 20 42.83 1.97 21.69
C ILE A 20 42.26 0.55 21.89
N GLY A 21 42.88 -0.26 22.76
CA GLY A 21 42.37 -1.59 23.09
C GLY A 21 40.95 -1.57 23.67
N ALA A 22 40.65 -0.61 24.56
CA ALA A 22 39.32 -0.43 25.12
C ALA A 22 38.29 0.01 24.06
N LEU A 23 38.66 0.89 23.13
CA LEU A 23 37.79 1.33 22.03
C LEU A 23 37.48 0.19 21.06
N VAL A 24 38.48 -0.63 20.71
CA VAL A 24 38.27 -1.81 19.85
C VAL A 24 37.38 -2.84 20.54
N TRP A 25 37.58 -3.07 21.85
CA TRP A 25 36.78 -4.02 22.61
C TRP A 25 35.32 -3.58 22.76
N THR A 26 35.09 -2.31 23.09
CA THR A 26 33.72 -1.75 23.18
C THR A 26 33.04 -1.68 21.82
N GLY A 27 33.76 -1.30 20.77
CA GLY A 27 33.27 -1.34 19.39
C GLY A 27 32.85 -2.74 18.95
N HIS A 28 33.69 -3.75 19.18
CA HIS A 28 33.39 -5.13 18.84
C HIS A 28 32.18 -5.67 19.64
N ARG A 29 32.09 -5.35 20.94
CA ARG A 29 30.94 -5.73 21.78
C ARG A 29 29.64 -5.06 21.31
N PHE A 30 29.70 -3.80 20.91
CA PHE A 30 28.54 -3.07 20.44
C PHE A 30 28.04 -3.55 19.07
N LEU A 31 28.95 -3.91 18.16
CA LEU A 31 28.62 -4.56 16.89
C LEU A 31 27.92 -5.90 17.10
N LYS A 32 28.42 -6.72 18.03
CA LYS A 32 27.83 -8.03 18.34
C LYS A 32 26.41 -7.95 18.94
N LEU A 33 26.13 -6.89 19.72
CA LEU A 33 24.79 -6.59 20.25
C LEU A 33 23.81 -6.15 19.15
N LYS A 34 24.28 -5.39 18.14
CA LYS A 34 23.45 -5.05 16.97
C LYS A 34 23.18 -6.26 16.07
N GLU A 35 24.11 -7.20 15.97
CA GLU A 35 23.96 -8.40 15.15
C GLU A 35 22.92 -9.40 15.70
N GLN A 36 22.68 -9.41 17.02
CA GLN A 36 21.59 -10.21 17.63
C GLN A 36 20.19 -9.59 17.49
N GLN A 37 20.09 -8.30 17.17
CA GLN A 37 18.80 -7.62 16.93
C GLN A 37 18.43 -7.50 15.45
N SER A 38 19.28 -7.98 14.53
CA SER A 38 18.96 -8.04 13.11
C SER A 38 18.14 -9.30 12.75
N PRO A 39 16.90 -9.18 12.23
CA PRO A 39 16.21 -10.30 11.58
C PRO A 39 16.98 -10.75 10.31
N PRO A 40 16.77 -12.00 9.82
CA PRO A 40 17.62 -12.59 8.80
C PRO A 40 17.59 -11.81 7.48
N LYS A 41 18.78 -11.60 6.93
CA LYS A 41 19.13 -10.81 5.74
C LYS A 41 18.58 -11.46 4.46
N LYS A 42 17.68 -10.76 3.74
CA LYS A 42 17.50 -10.89 2.28
C LYS A 42 18.01 -9.61 1.62
N GLN A 43 18.91 -9.74 0.65
CA GLN A 43 19.45 -8.67 -0.21
C GLN A 43 18.45 -8.32 -1.35
N PRO A 44 18.72 -7.34 -2.27
CA PRO A 44 19.11 -5.93 -2.08
C PRO A 44 18.37 -4.92 -3.02
N LYS A 45 18.42 -3.62 -2.68
CA LYS A 45 18.39 -2.37 -3.53
C LYS A 45 17.26 -1.33 -3.32
N GLU A 46 17.72 -0.10 -2.99
CA GLU A 46 17.25 1.29 -3.31
C GLU A 46 15.81 1.76 -3.01
N PRO A 47 15.52 3.09 -2.93
CA PRO A 47 16.17 4.19 -2.20
C PRO A 47 15.20 4.86 -1.18
N MET A 48 15.74 5.83 -0.41
CA MET A 48 15.07 6.74 0.54
C MET A 48 13.61 7.13 0.23
N VAL A 49 12.69 6.94 1.20
CA VAL A 49 11.52 7.81 1.48
C VAL A 49 11.14 7.75 2.98
N MET A 50 11.12 8.90 3.67
CA MET A 50 10.50 9.11 5.00
C MET A 50 8.97 9.23 4.88
N PRO A 51 8.19 9.33 5.98
CA PRO A 51 8.12 8.52 7.18
C PRO A 51 6.84 7.67 7.19
N ALA A 52 6.84 6.64 8.04
CA ALA A 52 5.72 5.74 8.26
C ALA A 52 4.49 6.49 8.81
N VAL A 53 3.48 6.69 7.97
CA VAL A 53 2.08 6.78 8.41
C VAL A 53 1.58 5.36 8.55
N SER A 54 1.37 4.93 9.79
CA SER A 54 0.72 3.67 10.14
C SER A 54 -0.65 3.59 9.46
N LYS A 55 -0.77 2.70 8.47
CA LYS A 55 -2.07 2.33 7.86
C LYS A 55 -2.84 1.46 8.85
N PRO A 56 -4.04 1.85 9.31
CA PRO A 56 -4.98 0.87 9.81
C PRO A 56 -5.67 0.23 8.59
N GLU A 57 -5.60 -1.09 8.52
CA GLU A 57 -6.66 -1.97 8.00
C GLU A 57 -7.35 -1.56 6.69
N GLY A 58 -6.64 -1.73 5.58
CA GLY A 58 -7.21 -1.78 4.23
C GLY A 58 -7.68 -3.18 3.83
N ASP A 59 -8.27 -3.96 4.74
CA ASP A 59 -8.50 -5.39 4.52
C ASP A 59 -9.56 -5.66 3.44
N VAL A 60 -10.64 -4.86 3.40
CA VAL A 60 -11.70 -4.98 2.37
C VAL A 60 -11.18 -4.61 0.98
N LEU A 61 -10.53 -3.44 0.84
CA LEU A 61 -9.98 -3.05 -0.46
C LEU A 61 -8.85 -3.98 -0.93
N LYS A 62 -8.03 -4.50 0.00
CA LYS A 62 -7.02 -5.50 -0.32
C LYS A 62 -7.66 -6.83 -0.73
N ALA A 63 -8.72 -7.27 -0.05
CA ALA A 63 -9.46 -8.47 -0.39
C ALA A 63 -10.07 -8.34 -1.81
N ILE A 64 -10.75 -7.22 -2.09
CA ILE A 64 -11.26 -6.89 -3.44
C ILE A 64 -10.12 -6.93 -4.46
N ARG A 65 -8.99 -6.29 -4.18
CA ARG A 65 -7.83 -6.24 -5.07
C ARG A 65 -7.21 -7.61 -5.33
N THR A 66 -7.22 -8.48 -4.32
CA THR A 66 -6.61 -9.83 -4.40
C THR A 66 -7.53 -10.79 -5.16
N GLN A 67 -8.85 -10.59 -5.08
CA GLN A 67 -9.83 -11.45 -5.74
C GLN A 67 -10.14 -11.04 -7.18
N LEU A 68 -10.02 -9.75 -7.51
CA LEU A 68 -9.98 -9.30 -8.90
C LEU A 68 -8.72 -9.87 -9.55
N LYS A 69 -8.81 -10.30 -10.82
CA LYS A 69 -7.74 -10.98 -11.60
C LYS A 69 -6.42 -10.20 -11.50
N SER A 70 -5.63 -10.48 -10.46
CA SER A 70 -4.34 -9.83 -10.25
C SER A 70 -3.30 -10.58 -11.06
N SER A 71 -3.21 -10.28 -12.35
CA SER A 71 -2.08 -10.77 -13.15
C SER A 71 -0.80 -10.04 -12.72
N VAL A 72 0.30 -10.78 -12.72
CA VAL A 72 1.66 -10.24 -12.46
C VAL A 72 2.08 -9.30 -13.60
N TYR A 73 1.55 -9.55 -14.80
CA TYR A 73 1.82 -8.80 -16.02
C TYR A 73 0.63 -7.94 -16.41
N CYS A 74 0.89 -6.91 -17.20
CA CYS A 74 -0.13 -6.06 -17.79
C CYS A 74 -0.94 -6.84 -18.84
N VAL A 75 -2.27 -6.66 -18.84
CA VAL A 75 -3.15 -7.29 -19.84
C VAL A 75 -2.82 -6.83 -21.27
N ASP A 76 -2.35 -5.59 -21.42
CA ASP A 76 -2.02 -5.02 -22.75
C ASP A 76 -0.57 -5.28 -23.18
N HIS A 77 0.31 -5.60 -22.23
CA HIS A 77 1.75 -5.72 -22.46
C HIS A 77 2.29 -6.87 -21.61
N GLU A 78 2.38 -8.05 -22.20
CA GLU A 78 2.84 -9.27 -21.52
C GLU A 78 4.27 -9.15 -20.98
N ASP A 79 5.10 -8.29 -21.60
CA ASP A 79 6.49 -8.07 -21.21
C ASP A 79 6.67 -7.11 -20.01
N MET A 80 5.59 -6.45 -19.57
CA MET A 80 5.66 -5.45 -18.51
C MET A 80 4.88 -5.87 -17.26
N LEU A 81 5.48 -5.61 -16.09
CA LEU A 81 4.85 -5.88 -14.80
C LEU A 81 3.64 -4.96 -14.55
N ALA A 82 2.62 -5.53 -13.92
CA ALA A 82 1.47 -4.79 -13.47
C ALA A 82 1.84 -3.86 -12.30
N TYR A 83 1.60 -2.56 -12.46
CA TYR A 83 1.79 -1.56 -11.41
C TYR A 83 0.54 -1.44 -10.51
N GLY A 84 -0.64 -1.66 -11.08
CA GLY A 84 -1.88 -1.63 -10.32
C GLY A 84 -3.10 -2.05 -11.13
N GLN A 85 -4.25 -2.08 -10.47
CA GLN A 85 -5.52 -2.45 -11.09
C GLN A 85 -6.33 -1.21 -11.50
N CYS A 86 -7.04 -1.34 -12.61
CA CYS A 86 -8.02 -0.37 -13.07
C CYS A 86 -9.26 -0.42 -12.16
N ALA A 87 -9.75 0.74 -11.73
CA ALA A 87 -10.92 0.85 -10.88
C ALA A 87 -12.23 0.47 -11.59
N ILE A 88 -12.29 0.59 -12.91
CA ILE A 88 -13.46 0.24 -13.73
C ILE A 88 -13.44 -1.26 -14.06
N SER A 89 -12.49 -1.72 -14.87
CA SER A 89 -12.45 -3.11 -15.33
C SER A 89 -11.95 -4.12 -14.27
N GLY A 90 -11.18 -3.67 -13.28
CA GLY A 90 -10.56 -4.55 -12.28
C GLY A 90 -9.28 -5.23 -12.74
N ASP A 91 -8.89 -5.07 -14.00
CA ASP A 91 -7.69 -5.71 -14.56
C ASP A 91 -6.40 -5.01 -14.15
N SER A 92 -5.32 -5.78 -14.12
CA SER A 92 -3.96 -5.35 -13.83
C SER A 92 -3.29 -4.71 -15.07
N TYR A 93 -2.79 -3.48 -14.92
CA TYR A 93 -2.11 -2.72 -15.97
C TYR A 93 -0.73 -2.22 -15.53
N CYS A 94 0.17 -2.00 -16.49
CA CYS A 94 1.47 -1.35 -16.27
C CYS A 94 1.33 0.16 -16.03
N GLU A 95 2.41 0.79 -15.60
CA GLU A 95 2.47 2.25 -15.35
C GLU A 95 2.12 3.08 -16.58
N HIS A 96 2.43 2.60 -17.79
CA HIS A 96 2.10 3.32 -19.02
C HIS A 96 0.62 3.23 -19.40
N CYS A 97 -0.06 2.12 -19.05
CA CYS A 97 -1.49 1.95 -19.33
C CYS A 97 -2.37 2.53 -18.23
N LEU A 98 -1.87 2.68 -17.01
CA LEU A 98 -2.65 3.14 -15.87
C LEU A 98 -2.46 4.65 -15.63
N THR A 99 -3.55 5.40 -15.59
CA THR A 99 -3.55 6.84 -15.27
C THR A 99 -4.27 7.06 -13.95
N LYS A 100 -3.73 7.95 -13.10
CA LYS A 100 -4.37 8.35 -11.85
C LYS A 100 -5.14 9.66 -12.07
N GLN A 101 -6.44 9.64 -11.85
CA GLN A 101 -7.30 10.83 -11.82
C GLN A 101 -7.84 10.99 -10.40
N LYS A 102 -7.49 12.10 -9.73
CA LYS A 102 -7.73 12.30 -8.28
C LYS A 102 -7.15 11.12 -7.46
N ASP A 103 -8.01 10.28 -6.90
CA ASP A 103 -7.65 9.07 -6.14
C ASP A 103 -8.06 7.76 -6.80
N ILE A 104 -8.54 7.84 -8.05
CA ILE A 104 -8.99 6.69 -8.83
C ILE A 104 -7.93 6.39 -9.90
N LYS A 105 -7.51 5.12 -9.96
CA LYS A 105 -6.60 4.63 -11.01
C LYS A 105 -7.45 4.01 -12.12
N VAL A 106 -7.38 4.55 -13.32
CA VAL A 106 -8.15 4.10 -14.49
C VAL A 106 -7.20 3.77 -15.62
N ALA A 107 -7.46 2.71 -16.38
CA ALA A 107 -6.68 2.41 -17.58
C ALA A 107 -6.95 3.48 -18.64
N LYS A 108 -5.93 3.87 -19.42
CA LYS A 108 -6.05 4.88 -20.48
C LYS A 108 -7.18 4.59 -21.47
N LYS A 109 -7.44 3.31 -21.76
CA LYS A 109 -8.56 2.87 -22.61
C LYS A 109 -9.94 3.28 -22.10
N TYR A 110 -10.10 3.37 -20.79
CA TYR A 110 -11.36 3.73 -20.13
C TYR A 110 -11.33 5.14 -19.54
N LEU A 111 -10.31 5.94 -19.89
CA LEU A 111 -10.20 7.30 -19.41
C LEU A 111 -11.30 8.17 -19.99
N ASP A 112 -11.58 8.03 -21.29
CA ASP A 112 -12.64 8.79 -21.96
C ASP A 112 -14.01 8.47 -21.34
N LEU A 113 -14.31 7.18 -21.12
CA LEU A 113 -15.51 6.75 -20.40
C LEU A 113 -15.65 7.40 -19.01
N TYR A 114 -14.54 7.54 -18.28
CA TYR A 114 -14.53 8.16 -16.97
C TYR A 114 -14.76 9.68 -17.03
N LEU A 115 -14.24 10.36 -18.04
CA LEU A 115 -14.35 11.81 -18.19
C LEU A 115 -15.69 12.25 -18.77
N ASP A 116 -16.26 11.43 -19.67
CA ASP A 116 -17.52 11.73 -20.35
C ASP A 116 -18.76 11.41 -19.50
N SER A 117 -18.61 10.59 -18.45
CA SER A 117 -19.71 10.16 -17.59
C SER A 117 -19.82 10.99 -16.31
N GLU A 118 -21.06 11.24 -15.86
CA GLU A 118 -21.34 11.76 -14.52
C GLU A 118 -21.40 10.60 -13.51
N TRP A 119 -20.58 10.68 -12.46
CA TRP A 119 -20.45 9.63 -11.45
C TRP A 119 -21.17 10.00 -10.15
N VAL A 120 -21.97 9.08 -9.62
CA VAL A 120 -22.79 9.26 -8.42
C VAL A 120 -22.49 8.15 -7.42
N GLU A 121 -22.46 8.51 -6.13
CA GLU A 121 -22.30 7.57 -5.03
C GLU A 121 -23.61 6.79 -4.82
N VAL A 122 -23.57 5.47 -4.99
CA VAL A 122 -24.73 4.58 -4.86
C VAL A 122 -24.90 4.11 -3.42
N SER A 123 -23.78 3.74 -2.78
CA SER A 123 -23.78 3.21 -1.42
C SER A 123 -22.47 3.49 -0.71
N MET A 124 -22.55 3.79 0.59
CA MET A 124 -21.41 3.94 1.50
C MET A 124 -21.61 3.00 2.68
N ILE A 125 -20.66 2.09 2.88
CA ILE A 125 -20.75 1.04 3.90
C ILE A 125 -19.51 1.10 4.79
N ALA A 126 -19.68 1.10 6.10
CA ALA A 126 -18.57 1.04 7.05
C ALA A 126 -17.89 -0.34 6.97
N ASN A 127 -16.56 -0.37 6.83
CA ASN A 127 -15.82 -1.62 6.71
C ASN A 127 -15.98 -2.53 7.94
N ALA A 128 -16.20 -1.94 9.13
CA ALA A 128 -16.47 -2.69 10.36
C ALA A 128 -17.76 -3.52 10.31
N LYS A 129 -18.70 -3.20 9.41
CA LYS A 129 -19.98 -3.89 9.24
C LYS A 129 -19.98 -4.85 8.04
N ILE A 130 -18.93 -4.85 7.23
CA ILE A 130 -18.82 -5.68 6.03
C ILE A 130 -18.31 -7.07 6.41
N SER A 131 -19.09 -8.11 6.12
CA SER A 131 -18.64 -9.48 6.19
C SER A 131 -17.78 -9.83 4.97
N GLN A 132 -16.86 -10.79 5.12
CA GLN A 132 -16.04 -11.28 3.99
C GLN A 132 -16.91 -11.84 2.85
N ASP A 133 -18.00 -12.54 3.16
CA ASP A 133 -18.97 -13.04 2.17
C ASP A 133 -19.61 -11.90 1.34
N ALA A 134 -19.90 -10.76 1.97
CA ALA A 134 -20.43 -9.59 1.28
C ALA A 134 -19.37 -8.98 0.33
N VAL A 135 -18.08 -9.01 0.70
CA VAL A 135 -16.98 -8.59 -0.17
C VAL A 135 -16.86 -9.50 -1.39
N ASP A 136 -16.87 -10.82 -1.18
CA ASP A 136 -16.77 -11.81 -2.25
C ASP A 136 -17.92 -11.66 -3.25
N ARG A 137 -19.14 -11.45 -2.72
CA ARG A 137 -20.33 -11.16 -3.53
C ARG A 137 -20.18 -9.85 -4.30
N LEU A 138 -19.70 -8.78 -3.67
CA LEU A 138 -19.47 -7.50 -4.33
C LEU A 138 -18.47 -7.62 -5.49
N VAL A 139 -17.36 -8.34 -5.29
CA VAL A 139 -16.37 -8.60 -6.35
C VAL A 139 -16.99 -9.37 -7.51
N LYS A 140 -17.81 -10.39 -7.20
CA LYS A 140 -18.50 -11.17 -8.21
C LYS A 140 -19.50 -10.33 -9.01
N VAL A 141 -20.34 -9.55 -8.33
CA VAL A 141 -21.33 -8.64 -8.95
C VAL A 141 -20.62 -7.64 -9.85
N LYS A 142 -19.55 -7.01 -9.35
CA LYS A 142 -18.72 -6.09 -10.16
C LYS A 142 -18.26 -6.73 -11.46
N ARG A 143 -17.75 -7.96 -11.38
CA ARG A 143 -17.24 -8.65 -12.56
C ARG A 143 -18.36 -8.96 -13.55
N CYS A 144 -19.50 -9.46 -13.08
CA CYS A 144 -20.65 -9.75 -13.94
C CYS A 144 -21.18 -8.48 -14.62
N LEU A 145 -21.37 -7.39 -13.87
CA LEU A 145 -21.81 -6.11 -14.44
C LEU A 145 -20.89 -5.61 -15.55
N TRP A 146 -19.58 -5.79 -15.39
CA TRP A 146 -18.60 -5.38 -16.39
C TRP A 146 -18.49 -6.34 -17.57
N GLU A 147 -18.34 -7.65 -17.33
CA GLU A 147 -18.12 -8.66 -18.38
C GLU A 147 -19.40 -8.93 -19.20
N ASP A 148 -20.58 -8.94 -18.57
CA ASP A 148 -21.84 -9.31 -19.23
C ASP A 148 -22.58 -8.08 -19.79
N GLU A 149 -22.63 -6.99 -19.02
CA GLU A 149 -23.47 -5.82 -19.33
C GLU A 149 -22.67 -4.56 -19.71
N SER A 150 -21.33 -4.60 -19.61
CA SER A 150 -20.44 -3.45 -19.83
C SER A 150 -20.80 -2.23 -18.96
N LEU A 151 -21.35 -2.47 -17.77
CA LEU A 151 -21.72 -1.44 -16.81
C LEU A 151 -20.56 -1.14 -15.85
N PRO A 152 -19.98 0.07 -15.89
CA PRO A 152 -18.81 0.38 -15.12
C PRO A 152 -19.19 0.73 -13.66
N MET A 153 -18.61 -0.02 -12.71
CA MET A 153 -18.77 0.23 -11.28
C MET A 153 -17.40 0.45 -10.62
N ILE A 154 -17.27 1.54 -9.88
CA ILE A 154 -16.06 1.92 -9.16
C ILE A 154 -16.25 1.65 -7.67
N VAL A 155 -15.26 1.01 -7.05
CA VAL A 155 -15.24 0.78 -5.61
C VAL A 155 -14.05 1.53 -5.01
N GLN A 156 -14.30 2.41 -4.06
CA GLN A 156 -13.30 3.27 -3.44
C GLN A 156 -13.36 3.18 -1.92
N GLY A 157 -12.21 3.17 -1.26
CA GLY A 157 -12.15 3.29 0.20
C GLY A 157 -12.05 4.75 0.60
N HIS A 158 -12.96 5.18 1.47
CA HIS A 158 -12.94 6.50 2.10
C HIS A 158 -12.58 6.35 3.57
N TYR A 159 -11.88 7.34 4.12
CA TYR A 159 -11.52 7.39 5.52
C TYR A 159 -12.12 8.62 6.15
N LYS A 160 -12.82 8.45 7.26
CA LYS A 160 -13.38 9.54 8.05
C LYS A 160 -12.78 9.49 9.44
N ILE A 161 -12.22 10.61 9.89
CA ILE A 161 -11.71 10.73 11.25
C ILE A 161 -12.87 11.14 12.14
N ASN A 162 -13.18 10.32 13.13
CA ASN A 162 -14.16 10.65 14.15
C ASN A 162 -13.48 11.44 15.26
N VAL A 163 -13.68 12.76 15.26
CA VAL A 163 -13.01 13.68 16.21
C VAL A 163 -13.47 13.44 17.67
N GLN A 164 -14.61 12.78 17.88
CA GLN A 164 -15.10 12.50 19.23
C GLN A 164 -14.45 11.26 19.85
N SER A 165 -14.19 10.22 19.06
CA SER A 165 -13.52 9.01 19.52
C SER A 165 -12.01 8.97 19.23
N ASP A 166 -11.48 9.92 18.45
CA ASP A 166 -10.11 9.93 17.91
C ASP A 166 -9.78 8.66 17.09
N GLU A 167 -10.82 8.05 16.50
CA GLU A 167 -10.70 6.84 15.70
C GLU A 167 -10.82 7.14 14.20
N ILE A 168 -10.05 6.41 13.38
CA ILE A 168 -10.14 6.46 11.92
C ILE A 168 -11.13 5.38 11.47
N GLU A 169 -12.29 5.81 10.99
CA GLU A 169 -13.30 4.91 10.45
C GLU A 169 -13.08 4.73 8.94
N ALA A 170 -12.96 3.48 8.50
CA ALA A 170 -12.82 3.14 7.09
C ALA A 170 -14.18 2.77 6.48
N TYR A 171 -14.50 3.36 5.34
CA TYR A 171 -15.72 3.16 4.58
C TYR A 171 -15.38 2.66 3.18
N THR A 172 -16.23 1.78 2.63
CA THR A 172 -16.21 1.42 1.21
C THR A 172 -17.37 2.14 0.53
N VAL A 173 -17.05 2.95 -0.46
CA VAL A 173 -17.98 3.73 -1.28
C VAL A 173 -18.04 3.11 -2.67
N ILE A 174 -19.26 2.87 -3.14
CA ILE A 174 -19.53 2.35 -4.47
C ILE A 174 -20.07 3.50 -5.31
N ILE A 175 -19.46 3.72 -6.45
CA ILE A 175 -19.73 4.82 -7.37
C ILE A 175 -20.10 4.22 -8.73
N ALA A 176 -21.19 4.68 -9.30
CA ALA A 176 -21.69 4.27 -10.61
C ALA A 176 -21.93 5.49 -11.50
N ARG A 177 -22.18 5.25 -12.79
CA ARG A 177 -22.71 6.31 -13.66
C ARG A 177 -24.13 6.65 -13.22
N LYS A 178 -24.49 7.92 -13.34
CA LYS A 178 -25.83 8.43 -12.99
C LYS A 178 -26.96 7.68 -13.68
N GLU A 179 -26.76 7.32 -14.94
CA GLU A 179 -27.73 6.59 -15.78
C GLU A 179 -27.97 5.15 -15.28
N ASP A 180 -26.96 4.53 -14.67
CA ASP A 180 -26.99 3.12 -14.23
C ASP A 180 -27.22 3.00 -12.70
N CYS A 181 -27.40 4.13 -12.01
CA CYS A 181 -27.44 4.21 -10.56
C CYS A 181 -28.55 3.31 -9.97
N ASP A 182 -29.77 3.42 -10.50
CA ASP A 182 -30.94 2.67 -10.00
C ASP A 182 -30.77 1.15 -10.16
N TYR A 183 -30.19 0.73 -11.29
CA TYR A 183 -29.95 -0.68 -11.58
C TYR A 183 -28.90 -1.25 -10.63
N ILE A 184 -27.75 -0.58 -10.51
CA ILE A 184 -26.65 -1.01 -9.64
C ILE A 184 -27.10 -0.99 -8.17
N GLN A 185 -27.94 -0.03 -7.76
CA GLN A 185 -28.51 -0.01 -6.41
C GLN A 185 -29.37 -1.25 -6.12
N SER A 186 -30.15 -1.71 -7.10
CA SER A 186 -30.99 -2.90 -6.94
C SER A 186 -30.15 -4.17 -6.78
N GLU A 187 -29.07 -4.29 -7.55
CA GLU A 187 -28.12 -5.41 -7.45
C GLU A 187 -27.33 -5.40 -6.14
N LEU A 188 -27.09 -4.22 -5.56
CA LEU A 188 -26.37 -4.06 -4.28
C LEU A 188 -27.28 -4.13 -3.05
N SER A 189 -28.59 -4.39 -3.22
CA SER A 189 -29.57 -4.46 -2.13
C SER A 189 -29.22 -5.50 -1.05
N PHE A 190 -28.42 -6.52 -1.37
CA PHE A 190 -27.94 -7.50 -0.38
C PHE A 190 -26.94 -6.93 0.64
N MET A 191 -26.40 -5.73 0.40
CA MET A 191 -25.46 -5.06 1.31
C MET A 191 -26.13 -4.00 2.21
N ALA A 192 -27.44 -3.76 2.05
CA ALA A 192 -28.21 -2.78 2.80
C ALA A 192 -28.71 -3.30 4.16
#